data_AF-A0A0S8BIR9-F1
#
_entry.id   AF-A0A0S8BIR9-F1
#
_cell.length_a   1.000
_cell.length_b   1.000
_cell.length_c   1.000
_cell.angle_alpha   90.00
_cell.angle_beta   90.00
_cell.angle_gamma   90.00
#
_symmetry.space_group_name_H-M   'P 1'
#
loop_
_entity.id
_entity.type
_entity.pdbx_description
1 polymer ?
#
loop_
_entity_poly.entity_id
_entity_poly.type
_entity_poly.pdbx_seq_one_letter_code
_entity_poly.pdbx_strand_id
1 'polypeptide(L)'
;MPYNRPDSIITIPNQLFVICHSPLFMVSQPTAESYDQIPYPSLTYAQTHPDRLATMGWLLGMKPAPVENCRYLDIGCAVGGNIIPMAYGLPGSEFVGIDYSSRQIEIGRQNVAQFGLTNILLEQVDIMEFPADLGEFDYIVAHGIYSWVPQEVRDGLLNLIRRHLAPQGIAYVSYNVYPGWHMLSIVRDMMRYHIRDVNEPRERVAQAREMLAFLTDAIPADASALGSFLDTYSGSLANKLAEGEAGGDALLLHDELEEINEPVYFYQFAEHARRHNLQYLSEVELAKVMPSRFPPDVVKRLTEIARRPIDMEQYLDFLRNRTFRQTLLCRQEVAINRTLKPGVVRSFQLSSRARPSSEDVNIADVQVEKFSGPDGAVFATEHPVSKAAMVLLAQNSPKSIPFDQLLAEAAGLAGLGSETDMEAEALTLGANILRAYSYSSTLVELHIYLPEFVTTPGSRPMTSPVARWQAGRGVKVTNMRHERVELNDMACLLLGHLDGQHTRDDLLQELMVLHNKGILVLSEKRLETEETETIPDLVSRTIDDHLRFFGRAALLLA
;
A
#
# COMPACT_ATOMS: atom_id res chain seq x y z
N MET A 1 40.20 41.12 -48.63
CA MET A 1 40.95 40.41 -49.71
C MET A 1 41.67 39.22 -49.08
N PRO A 2 41.72 38.03 -49.71
CA PRO A 2 40.59 37.09 -49.79
C PRO A 2 40.95 35.59 -49.51
N TYR A 3 39.90 34.73 -49.57
CA TYR A 3 39.85 33.24 -49.64
C TYR A 3 40.18 32.45 -48.35
N ASN A 4 39.45 31.41 -47.94
CA ASN A 4 38.85 30.32 -48.72
C ASN A 4 37.65 29.64 -48.00
N ARG A 5 36.62 29.22 -48.74
CA ARG A 5 35.54 28.30 -48.31
C ARG A 5 35.96 26.84 -48.51
N PRO A 6 35.24 25.88 -47.89
CA PRO A 6 34.95 24.61 -48.55
C PRO A 6 33.44 24.39 -48.73
N ASP A 7 33.09 23.93 -49.93
CA ASP A 7 31.78 23.39 -50.29
C ASP A 7 31.62 21.97 -49.69
N SER A 8 30.42 21.63 -49.22
CA SER A 8 29.87 20.27 -49.42
C SER A 8 28.34 20.32 -49.35
N ILE A 9 27.75 19.88 -50.44
CA ILE A 9 26.34 19.73 -50.74
C ILE A 9 25.79 18.55 -49.93
N ILE A 10 24.65 18.72 -49.26
CA ILE A 10 23.80 17.60 -48.83
C ILE A 10 22.43 17.76 -49.47
N THR A 11 22.14 16.80 -50.33
CA THR A 11 20.93 16.64 -51.14
C THR A 11 19.77 16.14 -50.28
N ILE A 12 18.62 16.81 -50.33
CA ILE A 12 17.36 16.33 -49.74
C ILE A 12 16.63 15.50 -50.82
N PRO A 13 16.26 14.23 -50.60
CA PRO A 13 15.40 13.51 -51.52
C PRO A 13 13.94 13.92 -51.33
N ASN A 14 13.35 14.49 -52.38
CA ASN A 14 11.91 14.54 -52.61
C ASN A 14 11.44 13.15 -53.08
N GLN A 15 10.47 12.55 -52.39
CA GLN A 15 9.49 11.52 -52.84
C GLN A 15 8.87 10.89 -51.58
N LEU A 16 7.56 10.68 -51.36
CA LEU A 16 6.37 10.58 -52.21
C LEU A 16 5.15 10.95 -51.34
N PHE A 17 4.22 11.76 -51.84
CA PHE A 17 2.87 11.83 -51.29
C PHE A 17 2.11 10.56 -51.70
N VAL A 18 1.71 9.74 -50.73
CA VAL A 18 0.67 8.73 -50.93
C VAL A 18 -0.47 9.06 -49.98
N ILE A 19 -1.56 9.61 -50.55
CA ILE A 19 -2.86 9.67 -49.89
C ILE A 19 -3.42 8.25 -49.93
N CYS A 20 -3.16 7.46 -48.88
CA CYS A 20 -3.85 6.20 -48.69
C CYS A 20 -5.07 6.45 -47.79
N HIS A 21 -6.25 6.13 -48.30
CA HIS A 21 -7.50 6.16 -47.57
C HIS A 21 -7.41 5.27 -46.33
N SER A 22 -7.73 5.84 -45.16
CA SER A 22 -7.86 5.13 -43.91
C SER A 22 -8.87 3.98 -44.03
N PRO A 23 -8.50 2.72 -43.74
CA PRO A 23 -9.47 1.79 -43.18
C PRO A 23 -9.70 2.22 -41.72
N LEU A 24 -10.96 2.23 -41.29
CA LEU A 24 -11.32 2.30 -39.88
C LEU A 24 -10.42 1.35 -39.10
N PHE A 25 -9.62 1.88 -38.17
CA PHE A 25 -9.03 1.06 -37.12
C PHE A 25 -10.19 0.46 -36.33
N MET A 26 -10.40 -0.84 -36.50
CA MET A 26 -11.15 -1.61 -35.52
C MET A 26 -10.37 -1.50 -34.20
N VAL A 27 -11.00 -0.89 -33.21
CA VAL A 27 -10.56 -0.96 -31.82
C VAL A 27 -10.63 -2.44 -31.44
N SER A 28 -9.48 -3.10 -31.28
CA SER A 28 -9.43 -4.42 -30.67
C SER A 28 -9.91 -4.29 -29.23
N GLN A 29 -10.91 -5.07 -28.84
CA GLN A 29 -11.26 -5.21 -27.43
C GLN A 29 -10.04 -5.78 -26.69
N PRO A 30 -9.73 -5.32 -25.47
CA PRO A 30 -8.72 -5.98 -24.65
C PRO A 30 -9.16 -7.43 -24.40
N THR A 31 -8.50 -8.38 -25.03
CA THR A 31 -8.82 -9.81 -24.91
C THR A 31 -8.14 -10.39 -23.67
N ALA A 32 -8.84 -11.29 -22.97
CA ALA A 32 -8.32 -12.10 -21.85
C ALA A 32 -6.92 -12.71 -22.12
N GLU A 33 -6.61 -12.94 -23.40
CA GLU A 33 -5.37 -13.53 -23.89
C GLU A 33 -4.08 -12.77 -23.51
N SER A 34 -4.09 -11.43 -23.36
CA SER A 34 -2.88 -10.67 -22.95
C SER A 34 -2.60 -10.80 -21.45
N TYR A 35 -3.66 -10.71 -20.63
CA TYR A 35 -3.59 -10.81 -19.18
C TYR A 35 -3.19 -12.22 -18.68
N ASP A 36 -3.62 -13.26 -19.38
CA ASP A 36 -3.31 -14.66 -19.03
C ASP A 36 -1.90 -15.12 -19.43
N GLN A 37 -1.20 -14.39 -20.32
CA GLN A 37 0.14 -14.77 -20.80
C GLN A 37 1.25 -14.44 -19.80
N ILE A 38 1.13 -13.33 -19.08
CA ILE A 38 2.03 -12.95 -17.98
C ILE A 38 1.18 -12.69 -16.74
N PRO A 39 1.01 -13.70 -15.85
CA PRO A 39 0.16 -13.56 -14.67
C PRO A 39 0.58 -12.39 -13.78
N TYR A 40 -0.40 -11.58 -13.36
CA TYR A 40 -0.19 -10.50 -12.41
C TYR A 40 0.32 -11.03 -11.07
N PRO A 41 1.29 -10.36 -10.41
CA PRO A 41 1.86 -10.84 -9.16
C PRO A 41 0.81 -10.91 -8.04
N SER A 42 0.95 -11.92 -7.17
CA SER A 42 0.15 -12.04 -5.94
C SER A 42 0.55 -10.96 -4.94
N LEU A 43 -0.10 -9.80 -5.00
CA LEU A 43 0.21 -8.63 -4.16
C LEU A 43 -0.77 -8.46 -3.00
N THR A 44 -0.24 -7.85 -1.93
CA THR A 44 -0.96 -7.52 -0.70
C THR A 44 -0.93 -6.01 -0.49
N TYR A 45 -2.09 -5.43 -0.19
CA TYR A 45 -2.25 -4.00 -0.02
C TYR A 45 -2.88 -3.66 1.33
N ALA A 46 -2.05 -3.32 2.32
CA ALA A 46 -2.48 -3.00 3.69
C ALA A 46 -3.61 -1.96 3.74
N GLN A 47 -3.59 -0.96 2.85
CA GLN A 47 -4.60 0.08 2.75
C GLN A 47 -6.00 -0.44 2.35
N THR A 48 -6.10 -1.63 1.77
CA THR A 48 -7.39 -2.24 1.39
C THR A 48 -8.01 -3.08 2.50
N HIS A 49 -7.31 -3.27 3.61
CA HIS A 49 -7.78 -4.06 4.74
C HIS A 49 -9.02 -3.42 5.39
N PRO A 50 -10.06 -4.20 5.77
CA PRO A 50 -11.29 -3.68 6.36
C PRO A 50 -11.05 -2.71 7.52
N ASP A 51 -10.09 -3.01 8.41
CA ASP A 51 -9.68 -2.12 9.51
C ASP A 51 -9.35 -0.69 9.04
N ARG A 52 -8.63 -0.53 7.92
CA ARG A 52 -8.26 0.79 7.38
C ARG A 52 -9.49 1.53 6.87
N LEU A 53 -10.35 0.84 6.14
CA LEU A 53 -11.57 1.41 5.56
C LEU A 53 -12.53 1.84 6.68
N ALA A 54 -12.76 0.94 7.62
CA ALA A 54 -13.66 1.12 8.74
C ALA A 54 -13.17 2.20 9.71
N THR A 55 -11.86 2.30 9.95
CA THR A 55 -11.26 3.38 10.75
C THR A 55 -11.62 4.75 10.16
N MET A 56 -11.50 4.91 8.84
CA MET A 56 -11.88 6.15 8.17
C MET A 56 -13.38 6.41 8.24
N GLY A 57 -14.22 5.37 8.11
CA GLY A 57 -15.67 5.48 8.30
C GLY A 57 -16.04 5.99 9.70
N TRP A 58 -15.51 5.35 10.75
CA TRP A 58 -15.72 5.74 12.15
C TRP A 58 -15.26 7.16 12.42
N LEU A 59 -14.08 7.53 11.92
CA LEU A 59 -13.50 8.87 12.09
C LEU A 59 -14.42 9.96 11.52
N LEU A 60 -15.15 9.64 10.45
CA LEU A 60 -16.07 10.53 9.74
C LEU A 60 -17.54 10.31 10.13
N GLY A 61 -17.80 9.62 11.24
CA GLY A 61 -19.13 9.48 11.85
C GLY A 61 -20.03 8.40 11.26
N MET A 62 -19.51 7.52 10.40
CA MET A 62 -20.23 6.32 9.96
C MET A 62 -20.24 5.27 11.08
N LYS A 63 -21.01 4.19 10.86
CA LYS A 63 -20.98 2.98 11.70
C LYS A 63 -20.74 1.74 10.83
N PRO A 64 -19.50 1.56 10.31
CA PRO A 64 -19.15 0.40 9.49
C PRO A 64 -19.33 -0.92 10.26
N ALA A 65 -19.46 -2.03 9.53
CA ALA A 65 -19.54 -3.35 10.15
C ALA A 65 -18.23 -3.72 10.88
N PRO A 66 -18.29 -4.48 11.99
CA PRO A 66 -17.09 -4.96 12.68
C PRO A 66 -16.18 -5.76 11.74
N VAL A 67 -14.86 -5.53 11.82
CA VAL A 67 -13.84 -6.13 10.94
C VAL A 67 -13.82 -7.66 11.05
N GLU A 68 -14.14 -8.16 12.24
CA GLU A 68 -14.14 -9.58 12.61
C GLU A 68 -15.36 -10.34 12.11
N ASN A 69 -16.42 -9.64 11.68
CA ASN A 69 -17.68 -10.23 11.21
C ASN A 69 -18.26 -9.42 10.05
N CYS A 70 -17.47 -9.19 9.01
CA CYS A 70 -17.88 -8.44 7.83
C CYS A 70 -17.93 -9.29 6.57
N ARG A 71 -18.66 -8.80 5.57
CA ARG A 71 -18.62 -9.32 4.19
C ARG A 71 -17.78 -8.40 3.32
N TYR A 72 -16.76 -8.96 2.70
CA TYR A 72 -15.79 -8.25 1.87
C TYR A 72 -15.84 -8.73 0.42
N LEU A 73 -15.92 -7.81 -0.53
CA LEU A 73 -15.80 -8.09 -1.97
C LEU A 73 -14.52 -7.48 -2.54
N ASP A 74 -13.68 -8.30 -3.16
CA ASP A 74 -12.51 -7.87 -3.94
C ASP A 74 -12.81 -8.03 -5.43
N ILE A 75 -12.90 -6.91 -6.14
CA ILE A 75 -13.14 -6.85 -7.58
C ILE A 75 -11.78 -6.80 -8.28
N GLY A 76 -11.53 -7.73 -9.20
CA GLY A 76 -10.22 -7.94 -9.82
C GLY A 76 -9.24 -8.61 -8.87
N CYS A 77 -9.69 -9.66 -8.17
CA CYS A 77 -8.93 -10.29 -7.11
C CYS A 77 -7.71 -11.10 -7.61
N ALA A 78 -7.60 -11.32 -8.93
CA ALA A 78 -6.62 -12.22 -9.55
C ALA A 78 -6.55 -13.57 -8.81
N VAL A 79 -5.36 -13.96 -8.33
CA VAL A 79 -5.15 -15.21 -7.57
C VAL A 79 -5.59 -15.14 -6.09
N GLY A 80 -6.23 -14.05 -5.67
CA GLY A 80 -6.67 -13.85 -4.29
C GLY A 80 -5.55 -13.42 -3.33
N GLY A 81 -4.40 -12.97 -3.84
CA GLY A 81 -3.22 -12.61 -3.03
C GLY A 81 -3.51 -11.58 -1.93
N ASN A 82 -4.45 -10.67 -2.18
CA ASN A 82 -4.85 -9.65 -1.23
C ASN A 82 -5.86 -10.14 -0.19
N ILE A 83 -6.74 -11.08 -0.50
CA ILE A 83 -7.82 -11.52 0.41
C ILE A 83 -7.57 -12.85 1.11
N ILE A 84 -6.68 -13.71 0.58
CA ILE A 84 -6.30 -14.97 1.25
C ILE A 84 -5.65 -14.71 2.63
N PRO A 85 -4.67 -13.78 2.78
CA PRO A 85 -4.12 -13.46 4.09
C PRO A 85 -5.16 -12.85 5.05
N MET A 86 -6.10 -12.05 4.53
CA MET A 86 -7.19 -11.48 5.33
C MET A 86 -8.14 -12.57 5.83
N ALA A 87 -8.55 -13.48 4.95
CA ALA A 87 -9.44 -14.60 5.30
C ALA A 87 -8.83 -15.49 6.38
N TYR A 88 -7.52 -15.73 6.32
CA TYR A 88 -6.78 -16.41 7.40
C TYR A 88 -6.81 -15.62 8.71
N GLY A 89 -6.54 -14.31 8.67
CA GLY A 89 -6.49 -13.46 9.86
C GLY A 89 -7.85 -13.05 10.45
N LEU A 90 -8.95 -13.27 9.72
CA LEU A 90 -10.31 -12.86 10.07
C LEU A 90 -11.31 -14.02 9.84
N PRO A 91 -11.23 -15.10 10.65
CA PRO A 91 -12.03 -16.31 10.43
C PRO A 91 -13.54 -16.11 10.58
N GLY A 92 -13.98 -15.04 11.26
CA GLY A 92 -15.40 -14.68 11.40
C GLY A 92 -15.98 -13.84 10.24
N SER A 93 -15.13 -13.37 9.33
CA SER A 93 -15.52 -12.57 8.16
C SER A 93 -15.58 -13.42 6.90
N GLU A 94 -16.44 -13.04 5.96
CA GLU A 94 -16.63 -13.71 4.66
C GLU A 94 -16.00 -12.88 3.54
N PHE A 95 -15.21 -13.53 2.68
CA PHE A 95 -14.52 -12.90 1.58
C PHE A 95 -15.02 -13.46 0.25
N VAL A 96 -15.34 -12.57 -0.69
CA VAL A 96 -15.63 -12.93 -2.07
C VAL A 96 -14.64 -12.20 -2.97
N GLY A 97 -13.91 -12.94 -3.78
CA GLY A 97 -13.06 -12.39 -4.82
C GLY A 97 -13.63 -12.72 -6.19
N ILE A 98 -13.71 -11.71 -7.06
CA ILE A 98 -14.07 -11.91 -8.45
C ILE A 98 -12.97 -11.43 -9.38
N ASP A 99 -12.78 -12.16 -10.47
CA ASP A 99 -11.87 -11.79 -11.54
C ASP A 99 -12.40 -12.26 -12.88
N TYR A 100 -12.01 -11.58 -13.96
CA TYR A 100 -12.39 -11.98 -15.32
C TYR A 100 -11.61 -13.23 -15.78
N SER A 101 -10.37 -13.41 -15.31
CA SER A 101 -9.49 -14.53 -15.69
C SER A 101 -9.86 -15.82 -14.95
N SER A 102 -10.34 -16.81 -15.71
CA SER A 102 -10.56 -18.16 -15.17
C SER A 102 -9.26 -18.82 -14.67
N ARG A 103 -8.13 -18.50 -15.30
CA ARG A 103 -6.81 -19.05 -14.93
C ARG A 103 -6.38 -18.55 -13.55
N GLN A 104 -6.48 -17.26 -13.29
CA GLN A 104 -6.12 -16.67 -12.00
C GLN A 104 -7.01 -17.21 -10.88
N ILE A 105 -8.33 -17.32 -11.13
CA ILE A 105 -9.29 -17.87 -10.17
C ILE A 105 -8.99 -19.33 -9.83
N GLU A 106 -8.63 -20.16 -10.82
CA GLU A 106 -8.27 -21.56 -10.57
C GLU A 106 -7.01 -21.68 -9.69
N ILE A 107 -5.98 -20.87 -9.95
CA ILE A 107 -4.78 -20.81 -9.08
C ILE A 107 -5.16 -20.36 -7.67
N GLY A 108 -6.01 -19.32 -7.55
CA GLY A 108 -6.48 -18.84 -6.26
C GLY A 108 -7.25 -19.90 -5.47
N ARG A 109 -8.13 -20.67 -6.13
CA ARG A 109 -8.87 -21.77 -5.50
C ARG A 109 -7.95 -22.88 -4.98
N GLN A 110 -6.88 -23.19 -5.71
CA GLN A 110 -5.85 -24.13 -5.26
C GLN A 110 -5.14 -23.61 -4.00
N ASN A 111 -4.81 -22.32 -3.95
CA ASN A 111 -4.22 -21.68 -2.77
C ASN A 111 -5.19 -21.70 -1.57
N VAL A 112 -6.47 -21.38 -1.78
CA VAL A 112 -7.52 -21.45 -0.76
C VAL A 112 -7.62 -22.87 -0.16
N ALA A 113 -7.68 -23.89 -1.02
CA ALA A 113 -7.73 -25.29 -0.61
C ALA A 113 -6.46 -25.71 0.15
N GLN A 114 -5.29 -25.23 -0.29
CA GLN A 114 -4.00 -25.51 0.37
C GLN A 114 -3.98 -25.03 1.82
N PHE A 115 -4.60 -23.89 2.13
CA PHE A 115 -4.67 -23.34 3.48
C PHE A 115 -5.91 -23.80 4.28
N GLY A 116 -6.80 -24.58 3.67
CA GLY A 116 -8.02 -25.07 4.31
C GLY A 116 -9.00 -23.96 4.69
N LEU A 117 -8.97 -22.82 3.98
CA LEU A 117 -9.85 -21.69 4.27
C LEU A 117 -11.27 -21.98 3.81
N THR A 118 -12.25 -21.64 4.65
CA THR A 118 -13.68 -21.93 4.40
C THR A 118 -14.54 -20.67 4.30
N ASN A 119 -13.97 -19.52 4.65
CA ASN A 119 -14.61 -18.21 4.68
C ASN A 119 -14.23 -17.33 3.47
N ILE A 120 -13.76 -17.95 2.38
CA ILE A 120 -13.38 -17.27 1.14
C ILE A 120 -13.92 -18.01 -0.09
N LEU A 121 -14.51 -17.26 -1.00
CA LEU A 121 -15.03 -17.72 -2.28
C LEU A 121 -14.37 -16.93 -3.41
N LEU A 122 -13.80 -17.63 -4.41
CA LEU A 122 -13.23 -17.01 -5.61
C LEU A 122 -14.02 -17.44 -6.84
N GLU A 123 -14.52 -16.47 -7.61
CA GLU A 123 -15.37 -16.72 -8.78
C GLU A 123 -14.87 -15.97 -10.03
N GLN A 124 -14.99 -16.65 -11.17
CA GLN A 124 -14.79 -16.00 -12.45
C GLN A 124 -16.07 -15.25 -12.80
N VAL A 125 -16.01 -13.92 -12.83
CA VAL A 125 -17.18 -13.07 -13.11
C VAL A 125 -16.76 -11.86 -13.92
N ASP A 126 -17.52 -11.57 -14.98
CA ASP A 126 -17.46 -10.26 -15.64
C ASP A 126 -18.24 -9.24 -14.78
N ILE A 127 -17.59 -8.12 -14.45
CA ILE A 127 -18.19 -7.00 -13.71
C ILE A 127 -19.50 -6.53 -14.37
N MET A 128 -19.58 -6.59 -15.70
CA MET A 128 -20.78 -6.21 -16.47
C MET A 128 -21.94 -7.19 -16.32
N GLU A 129 -21.66 -8.43 -15.89
CA GLU A 129 -22.62 -9.51 -15.72
C GLU A 129 -22.78 -9.93 -14.25
N PHE A 130 -22.34 -9.09 -13.31
CA PHE A 130 -22.31 -9.45 -11.89
C PHE A 130 -23.71 -9.79 -11.34
N PRO A 131 -23.90 -10.97 -10.71
CA PRO A 131 -25.21 -11.45 -10.29
C PRO A 131 -25.91 -10.55 -9.27
N ALA A 132 -27.21 -10.37 -9.48
CA ALA A 132 -28.10 -9.56 -8.64
C ALA A 132 -28.25 -10.02 -7.19
N ASP A 133 -28.05 -11.31 -6.96
CA ASP A 133 -28.51 -12.07 -5.80
C ASP A 133 -27.40 -12.43 -4.82
N LEU A 134 -26.15 -12.00 -5.07
CA LEU A 134 -25.01 -12.21 -4.17
C LEU A 134 -25.10 -11.42 -2.84
N GLY A 135 -26.12 -10.58 -2.69
CA GLY A 135 -26.39 -9.82 -1.47
C GLY A 135 -25.57 -8.55 -1.35
N GLU A 136 -25.46 -8.03 -0.12
CA GLU A 136 -24.70 -6.82 0.19
C GLU A 136 -23.36 -7.14 0.87
N PHE A 137 -22.38 -6.26 0.68
CA PHE A 137 -21.04 -6.33 1.26
C PHE A 137 -20.76 -5.06 2.07
N ASP A 138 -20.14 -5.23 3.24
CA ASP A 138 -19.76 -4.13 4.12
C ASP A 138 -18.55 -3.37 3.57
N TYR A 139 -17.68 -4.07 2.85
CA TYR A 139 -16.50 -3.51 2.21
C TYR A 139 -16.41 -4.02 0.77
N ILE A 140 -16.25 -3.10 -0.19
CA ILE A 140 -16.03 -3.45 -1.60
C ILE A 140 -14.74 -2.78 -2.05
N VAL A 141 -13.80 -3.53 -2.63
CA VAL A 141 -12.52 -3.01 -3.09
C VAL A 141 -12.37 -3.26 -4.58
N ALA A 142 -11.98 -2.21 -5.31
CA ALA A 142 -11.57 -2.26 -6.71
C ALA A 142 -10.22 -1.56 -6.84
N HIS A 143 -9.15 -2.35 -6.74
CA HIS A 143 -7.78 -1.83 -6.80
C HIS A 143 -7.20 -2.04 -8.20
N GLY A 144 -6.84 -0.95 -8.89
CA GLY A 144 -6.17 -1.03 -10.18
C GLY A 144 -7.10 -1.38 -11.35
N ILE A 145 -8.39 -1.02 -11.27
CA ILE A 145 -9.36 -1.30 -12.33
C ILE A 145 -9.79 -0.03 -13.07
N TYR A 146 -10.25 0.99 -12.34
CA TYR A 146 -11.04 2.08 -12.93
C TYR A 146 -10.32 2.82 -14.07
N SER A 147 -9.01 3.04 -13.98
CA SER A 147 -8.25 3.67 -15.08
C SER A 147 -7.93 2.73 -16.24
N TRP A 148 -7.99 1.42 -16.03
CA TRP A 148 -7.52 0.39 -16.96
C TRP A 148 -8.64 -0.24 -17.79
N VAL A 149 -9.85 0.31 -17.70
CA VAL A 149 -11.04 -0.23 -18.36
C VAL A 149 -11.80 0.85 -19.14
N PRO A 150 -12.54 0.48 -20.21
CA PRO A 150 -13.40 1.41 -20.96
C PRO A 150 -14.45 2.11 -20.08
N GLN A 151 -15.01 3.22 -20.57
CA GLN A 151 -16.04 3.99 -19.86
C GLN A 151 -17.24 3.13 -19.46
N GLU A 152 -17.71 2.23 -20.33
CA GLU A 152 -18.86 1.37 -20.05
C GLU A 152 -18.60 0.44 -18.87
N VAL A 153 -17.37 -0.04 -18.72
CA VAL A 153 -16.95 -0.88 -17.60
C VAL A 153 -16.78 -0.05 -16.33
N ARG A 154 -16.33 1.21 -16.42
CA ARG A 154 -16.33 2.13 -15.28
C ARG A 154 -17.74 2.39 -14.74
N ASP A 155 -18.71 2.60 -15.64
CA ASP A 155 -20.12 2.76 -15.28
C ASP A 155 -20.66 1.47 -14.63
N GLY A 156 -20.32 0.32 -15.19
CA GLY A 156 -20.64 -1.01 -14.63
C GLY A 156 -20.08 -1.21 -13.23
N LEU A 157 -18.81 -0.87 -13.01
CA LEU A 157 -18.14 -0.95 -11.71
C LEU A 157 -18.85 -0.11 -10.65
N LEU A 158 -19.17 1.16 -10.93
CA LEU A 158 -19.85 2.04 -9.97
C LEU A 158 -21.31 1.61 -9.73
N ASN A 159 -21.99 1.08 -10.74
CA ASN A 159 -23.31 0.46 -10.59
C ASN A 159 -23.28 -0.77 -9.67
N LEU A 160 -22.32 -1.67 -9.89
CA LEU A 160 -22.09 -2.85 -9.05
C LEU A 160 -21.85 -2.42 -7.61
N ILE A 161 -20.91 -1.49 -7.38
CA ILE A 161 -20.63 -0.95 -6.05
C ILE A 161 -21.91 -0.41 -5.44
N ARG A 162 -22.67 0.46 -6.12
CA ARG A 162 -23.90 1.02 -5.53
C ARG A 162 -24.94 -0.05 -5.17
N ARG A 163 -25.07 -1.07 -6.02
CA ARG A 163 -26.07 -2.13 -5.87
C ARG A 163 -25.75 -3.05 -4.68
N HIS A 164 -24.48 -3.39 -4.52
CA HIS A 164 -24.04 -4.40 -3.56
C HIS A 164 -23.38 -3.82 -2.30
N LEU A 165 -23.07 -2.53 -2.22
CA LEU A 165 -22.49 -1.94 -1.01
C LEU A 165 -23.55 -1.83 0.07
N ALA A 166 -23.34 -2.33 1.28
CA ALA A 166 -24.29 -2.22 2.40
C ALA A 166 -24.61 -0.75 2.76
N PRO A 167 -25.71 -0.45 3.50
CA PRO A 167 -26.07 0.92 3.88
C PRO A 167 -24.98 1.72 4.60
N GLN A 168 -24.19 1.07 5.45
CA GLN A 168 -23.02 1.67 6.13
C GLN A 168 -21.70 1.14 5.56
N GLY A 169 -21.75 0.54 4.36
CA GLY A 169 -20.60 -0.03 3.71
C GLY A 169 -19.67 1.03 3.13
N ILE A 170 -18.41 0.65 2.96
CA ILE A 170 -17.36 1.50 2.40
C ILE A 170 -16.77 0.82 1.16
N ALA A 171 -16.78 1.54 0.04
CA ALA A 171 -16.13 1.09 -1.17
C ALA A 171 -14.78 1.78 -1.34
N TYR A 172 -13.77 1.06 -1.80
CA TYR A 172 -12.44 1.56 -2.15
C TYR A 172 -12.28 1.45 -3.66
N VAL A 173 -11.84 2.54 -4.31
CA VAL A 173 -11.50 2.55 -5.73
C VAL A 173 -10.16 3.26 -5.92
N SER A 174 -9.22 2.62 -6.59
CA SER A 174 -7.95 3.25 -6.97
C SER A 174 -7.85 3.53 -8.48
N TYR A 175 -7.23 4.64 -8.83
CA TYR A 175 -7.17 5.15 -10.20
C TYR A 175 -6.08 6.21 -10.38
N ASN A 176 -5.61 6.34 -11.62
CA ASN A 176 -4.65 7.36 -12.03
C ASN A 176 -5.35 8.71 -12.14
N VAL A 177 -4.65 9.79 -11.77
CA VAL A 177 -5.20 11.14 -11.76
C VAL A 177 -4.34 12.21 -12.40
N TYR A 178 -5.02 13.21 -12.97
CA TYR A 178 -4.41 14.45 -13.44
C TYR A 178 -4.26 15.48 -12.29
N PRO A 179 -3.26 16.38 -12.38
CA PRO A 179 -2.36 16.61 -13.52
C PRO A 179 -1.13 15.70 -13.57
N GLY A 180 -0.78 15.00 -12.49
CA GLY A 180 0.48 14.26 -12.39
C GLY A 180 0.68 13.24 -13.50
N TRP A 181 -0.39 12.56 -13.91
CA TRP A 181 -0.30 11.56 -14.98
C TRP A 181 0.02 12.15 -16.35
N HIS A 182 -0.15 13.46 -16.59
CA HIS A 182 0.31 14.07 -17.86
C HIS A 182 1.82 13.91 -18.05
N MET A 183 2.60 13.97 -16.97
CA MET A 183 4.05 13.76 -17.05
C MET A 183 4.38 12.29 -17.36
N LEU A 184 3.73 11.36 -16.67
CA LEU A 184 3.93 9.93 -16.88
C LEU A 184 3.51 9.50 -18.30
N SER A 185 2.48 10.14 -18.86
CA SER A 185 2.03 9.92 -20.24
C SER A 185 3.13 10.21 -21.26
N ILE A 186 4.01 11.19 -21.02
CA ILE A 186 5.11 11.51 -21.96
C ILE A 186 6.03 10.31 -22.15
N VAL A 187 6.49 9.70 -21.05
CA VAL A 187 7.41 8.55 -21.11
C VAL A 187 6.69 7.32 -21.66
N ARG A 188 5.46 7.11 -21.19
CA ARG A 188 4.62 6.01 -21.64
C ARG A 188 4.34 6.07 -23.15
N ASP A 189 4.04 7.25 -23.70
CA ASP A 189 3.78 7.44 -25.13
C ASP A 189 5.04 7.18 -25.96
N MET A 190 6.22 7.60 -25.46
CA MET A 190 7.50 7.30 -26.12
C MET A 190 7.78 5.79 -26.16
N MET A 191 7.57 5.07 -25.05
CA MET A 191 7.73 3.61 -24.99
C MET A 191 6.71 2.92 -25.90
N ARG A 192 5.42 3.29 -25.84
CA ARG A 192 4.36 2.72 -26.68
C ARG A 192 4.60 2.95 -28.16
N TYR A 193 5.07 4.15 -28.53
CA TYR A 193 5.43 4.43 -29.91
C TYR A 193 6.57 3.53 -30.39
N HIS A 194 7.58 3.29 -29.55
CA HIS A 194 8.70 2.42 -29.89
C HIS A 194 8.25 0.97 -30.14
N ILE A 195 7.37 0.42 -29.29
CA ILE A 195 6.92 -0.98 -29.37
C ILE A 195 5.68 -1.20 -30.25
N ARG A 196 5.22 -0.20 -31.00
CA ARG A 196 3.92 -0.23 -31.73
C ARG A 196 3.81 -1.37 -32.75
N ASP A 197 4.94 -1.81 -33.30
CA ASP A 197 5.03 -2.88 -34.30
C ASP A 197 5.49 -4.23 -33.69
N VAL A 198 5.59 -4.30 -32.35
CA VAL A 198 6.04 -5.48 -31.58
C VAL A 198 4.83 -6.15 -30.92
N ASN A 199 4.59 -7.42 -31.25
CA ASN A 199 3.40 -8.15 -30.77
C ASN A 199 3.70 -9.11 -29.60
N GLU A 200 4.91 -9.65 -29.51
CA GLU A 200 5.25 -10.63 -28.48
C GLU A 200 5.43 -9.91 -27.12
N PRO A 201 4.72 -10.31 -26.04
CA PRO A 201 4.72 -9.56 -24.79
C PRO A 201 6.09 -9.38 -24.12
N ARG A 202 6.94 -10.42 -24.13
CA ARG A 202 8.27 -10.31 -23.49
C ARG A 202 9.18 -9.38 -24.28
N GLU A 203 9.12 -9.42 -25.60
CA GLU A 203 9.84 -8.53 -26.50
C GLU A 203 9.36 -7.08 -26.34
N ARG A 204 8.05 -6.86 -26.19
CA ARG A 204 7.50 -5.54 -25.86
C ARG A 204 8.10 -4.97 -24.57
N VAL A 205 8.17 -5.78 -23.52
CA VAL A 205 8.77 -5.38 -22.24
C VAL A 205 10.27 -5.07 -22.41
N ALA A 206 11.02 -5.95 -23.07
CA ALA A 206 12.44 -5.76 -23.32
C ALA A 206 12.74 -4.47 -24.10
N GLN A 207 12.02 -4.24 -25.21
CA GLN A 207 12.20 -3.03 -26.03
C GLN A 207 11.72 -1.76 -25.32
N ALA A 208 10.66 -1.82 -24.50
CA ALA A 208 10.24 -0.67 -23.69
C ALA A 208 11.31 -0.27 -22.66
N ARG A 209 11.96 -1.26 -22.00
CA ARG A 209 13.07 -1.01 -21.08
C ARG A 209 14.28 -0.41 -21.80
N GLU A 210 14.63 -0.95 -22.97
CA GLU A 210 15.73 -0.42 -23.80
C GLU A 210 15.44 1.03 -24.22
N MET A 211 14.21 1.33 -24.65
CA MET A 211 13.80 2.68 -25.00
C MET A 211 13.92 3.64 -23.81
N LEU A 212 13.48 3.23 -22.61
CA LEU A 212 13.63 4.06 -21.42
C LEU A 212 15.09 4.32 -21.07
N ALA A 213 15.94 3.28 -21.11
CA ALA A 213 17.37 3.43 -20.88
C ALA A 213 18.01 4.40 -21.88
N PHE A 214 17.68 4.25 -23.18
CA PHE A 214 18.13 5.17 -24.22
C PHE A 214 17.69 6.62 -23.95
N LEU A 215 16.45 6.85 -23.53
CA LEU A 215 15.94 8.19 -23.21
C LEU A 215 16.69 8.81 -22.03
N THR A 216 16.94 8.03 -20.97
CA THR A 216 17.70 8.49 -19.80
C THR A 216 19.16 8.82 -20.16
N ASP A 217 19.81 8.03 -21.01
CA ASP A 217 21.18 8.29 -21.46
C ASP A 217 21.28 9.49 -22.42
N ALA A 218 20.31 9.62 -23.33
CA ALA A 218 20.29 10.69 -24.33
C ALA A 218 19.92 12.06 -23.75
N ILE A 219 19.19 12.09 -22.63
CA ILE A 219 18.75 13.32 -21.96
C ILE A 219 19.18 13.26 -20.48
N PRO A 220 20.44 13.58 -20.17
CA PRO A 220 20.95 13.54 -18.80
C PRO A 220 20.13 14.39 -17.82
N ALA A 221 20.15 14.02 -16.54
CA ALA A 221 19.33 14.62 -15.49
C ALA A 221 19.50 16.14 -15.36
N ASP A 222 20.70 16.67 -15.60
CA ASP A 222 21.05 18.09 -15.51
C ASP A 222 20.82 18.86 -16.82
N ALA A 223 20.51 18.18 -17.92
CA ALA A 223 20.34 18.80 -19.23
C ALA A 223 19.00 19.54 -19.37
N SER A 224 17.93 19.04 -18.73
CA SER A 224 16.60 19.65 -18.79
C SER A 224 15.66 19.12 -17.70
N ALA A 225 14.50 19.78 -17.52
CA ALA A 225 13.44 19.28 -16.65
C ALA A 225 12.92 17.89 -17.07
N LEU A 226 12.90 17.60 -18.38
CA LEU A 226 12.54 16.29 -18.89
C LEU A 226 13.61 15.25 -18.52
N GLY A 227 14.90 15.59 -18.62
CA GLY A 227 16.00 14.70 -18.21
C GLY A 227 15.94 14.34 -16.73
N SER A 228 15.77 15.34 -15.84
CA SER A 228 15.60 15.10 -14.41
C SER A 228 14.39 14.20 -14.10
N PHE A 229 13.28 14.40 -14.82
CA PHE A 229 12.10 13.55 -14.67
C PHE A 229 12.33 12.13 -15.18
N LEU A 230 12.97 11.95 -16.34
CA LEU A 230 13.31 10.63 -16.89
C LEU A 230 14.22 9.83 -15.96
N ASP A 231 15.23 10.47 -15.39
CA ASP A 231 16.12 9.87 -14.40
C ASP A 231 15.34 9.39 -13.16
N THR A 232 14.50 10.27 -12.60
CA THR A 232 13.65 9.95 -11.45
C THR A 232 12.65 8.82 -11.76
N TYR A 233 12.00 8.88 -12.92
CA TYR A 233 11.04 7.88 -13.36
C TYR A 233 11.72 6.53 -13.61
N SER A 234 12.85 6.52 -14.31
CA SER A 234 13.64 5.32 -14.58
C SER A 234 14.11 4.66 -13.29
N GLY A 235 14.62 5.44 -12.33
CA GLY A 235 14.95 4.93 -10.99
C GLY A 235 13.74 4.36 -10.23
N SER A 236 12.60 5.07 -10.25
CA SER A 236 11.37 4.58 -9.61
C SER A 236 10.86 3.29 -10.26
N LEU A 237 10.93 3.20 -11.58
CA LEU A 237 10.48 2.03 -12.32
C LEU A 237 11.45 0.87 -12.10
N ALA A 238 12.77 1.11 -12.14
CA ALA A 238 13.78 0.10 -11.80
C ALA A 238 13.54 -0.50 -10.41
N ASN A 239 13.19 0.31 -9.42
CA ASN A 239 12.83 -0.18 -8.09
C ASN A 239 11.57 -1.06 -8.10
N LYS A 240 10.52 -0.68 -8.84
CA LYS A 240 9.31 -1.51 -9.02
C LYS A 240 9.61 -2.81 -9.77
N LEU A 241 10.56 -2.78 -10.71
CA LEU A 241 10.90 -3.91 -11.59
C LEU A 241 11.95 -4.85 -10.98
N ALA A 242 12.71 -4.38 -9.99
CA ALA A 242 13.62 -5.18 -9.17
C ALA A 242 12.87 -6.14 -8.22
N GLU A 243 11.54 -6.07 -8.16
CA GLU A 243 10.67 -6.89 -7.30
C GLU A 243 10.51 -8.36 -7.77
N GLY A 244 11.49 -8.90 -8.51
CA GLY A 244 11.50 -10.24 -9.13
C GLY A 244 11.21 -10.18 -10.63
N GLU A 245 12.06 -10.79 -11.46
CA GLU A 245 12.06 -10.63 -12.94
C GLU A 245 10.67 -10.85 -13.56
N ALA A 246 9.96 -11.91 -13.17
CA ALA A 246 8.62 -12.22 -13.71
C ALA A 246 7.51 -11.26 -13.20
N GLY A 247 7.62 -10.74 -11.97
CA GLY A 247 6.66 -9.81 -11.39
C GLY A 247 6.83 -8.38 -11.91
N GLY A 248 8.07 -7.97 -12.15
CA GLY A 248 8.40 -6.69 -12.75
C GLY A 248 7.87 -6.59 -14.18
N ASP A 249 8.11 -7.61 -15.01
CA ASP A 249 7.64 -7.60 -16.40
C ASP A 249 6.11 -7.53 -16.50
N ALA A 250 5.40 -8.25 -15.62
CA ALA A 250 3.94 -8.16 -15.51
C ALA A 250 3.48 -6.72 -15.16
N LEU A 251 4.15 -6.08 -14.19
CA LEU A 251 3.82 -4.73 -13.78
C LEU A 251 4.09 -3.72 -14.91
N LEU A 252 5.20 -3.84 -15.64
CA LEU A 252 5.45 -2.94 -16.78
C LEU A 252 4.38 -3.11 -17.87
N LEU A 253 4.04 -4.36 -18.19
CA LEU A 253 3.07 -4.64 -19.25
C LEU A 253 1.68 -4.11 -18.87
N HIS A 254 1.17 -4.51 -17.71
CA HIS A 254 -0.21 -4.23 -17.27
C HIS A 254 -0.40 -2.84 -16.66
N ASP A 255 0.61 -2.27 -15.97
CA ASP A 255 0.50 -0.96 -15.31
C ASP A 255 1.15 0.20 -16.08
N GLU A 256 1.99 -0.05 -17.09
CA GLU A 256 2.67 1.02 -17.82
C GLU A 256 2.50 0.93 -19.34
N LEU A 257 2.12 -0.23 -19.90
CA LEU A 257 1.98 -0.42 -21.35
C LEU A 257 0.59 -0.82 -21.82
N GLU A 258 -0.34 -1.20 -20.93
CA GLU A 258 -1.71 -1.65 -21.29
C GLU A 258 -2.40 -0.68 -22.23
N GLU A 259 -3.15 -1.13 -23.21
CA GLU A 259 -3.70 -0.24 -24.23
C GLU A 259 -4.57 0.89 -23.64
N ILE A 260 -5.38 0.55 -22.64
CA ILE A 260 -6.28 1.48 -21.96
C ILE A 260 -5.67 1.87 -20.62
N ASN A 261 -5.29 3.14 -20.48
CA ASN A 261 -5.03 3.78 -19.20
C ASN A 261 -5.54 5.21 -19.30
N GLU A 262 -6.71 5.47 -18.73
CA GLU A 262 -7.38 6.76 -18.76
C GLU A 262 -7.42 7.38 -17.36
N PRO A 263 -6.49 8.28 -17.05
CA PRO A 263 -6.55 9.09 -15.84
C PRO A 263 -7.70 10.08 -15.92
N VAL A 264 -8.20 10.48 -14.74
CA VAL A 264 -9.24 11.50 -14.62
C VAL A 264 -8.82 12.56 -13.60
N TYR A 265 -9.43 13.73 -13.65
CA TYR A 265 -9.35 14.63 -12.50
C TYR A 265 -10.20 14.07 -11.35
N PHE A 266 -9.78 14.31 -10.11
CA PHE A 266 -10.52 13.87 -8.93
C PHE A 266 -11.97 14.36 -8.92
N TYR A 267 -12.23 15.62 -9.29
CA TYR A 267 -13.60 16.13 -9.36
C TYR A 267 -14.46 15.37 -10.37
N GLN A 268 -13.88 14.88 -11.48
CA GLN A 268 -14.59 14.10 -12.49
C GLN A 268 -14.95 12.71 -11.96
N PHE A 269 -14.02 12.06 -11.24
CA PHE A 269 -14.31 10.81 -10.54
C PHE A 269 -15.43 10.99 -9.52
N ALA A 270 -15.36 12.04 -8.69
CA ALA A 270 -16.39 12.32 -7.69
C ALA A 270 -17.76 12.61 -8.32
N GLU A 271 -17.80 13.33 -9.44
CA GLU A 271 -19.02 13.54 -10.21
C GLU A 271 -19.56 12.26 -10.84
N HIS A 272 -18.68 11.37 -11.31
CA HIS A 272 -19.06 10.08 -11.84
C HIS A 272 -19.70 9.22 -10.75
N ALA A 273 -19.02 9.02 -9.61
CA ALA A 273 -19.56 8.31 -8.46
C ALA A 273 -20.95 8.86 -8.03
N ARG A 274 -21.10 10.19 -8.02
CA ARG A 274 -22.38 10.84 -7.68
C ARG A 274 -23.53 10.50 -8.64
N ARG A 275 -23.26 10.28 -9.93
CA ARG A 275 -24.31 9.83 -10.89
C ARG A 275 -24.84 8.45 -10.56
N HIS A 276 -24.04 7.64 -9.87
CA HIS A 276 -24.40 6.31 -9.37
C HIS A 276 -24.88 6.31 -7.91
N ASN A 277 -25.31 7.45 -7.37
CA ASN A 277 -25.77 7.58 -5.98
C ASN A 277 -24.74 7.14 -4.92
N LEU A 278 -23.46 7.34 -5.23
CA LEU A 278 -22.35 7.22 -4.30
C LEU A 278 -21.82 8.61 -3.97
N GLN A 279 -21.24 8.78 -2.78
CA GLN A 279 -20.57 10.01 -2.39
C GLN A 279 -19.16 9.74 -1.93
N TYR A 280 -18.31 10.75 -2.10
CA TYR A 280 -16.95 10.75 -1.58
C TYR A 280 -16.93 10.76 -0.05
N LEU A 281 -16.27 9.75 0.54
CA LEU A 281 -16.02 9.66 1.97
C LEU A 281 -14.71 10.37 2.33
N SER A 282 -13.58 9.82 1.86
CA SER A 282 -12.23 10.34 2.06
C SER A 282 -11.23 9.63 1.14
N GLU A 283 -9.96 10.00 1.19
CA GLU A 283 -8.88 9.10 0.76
C GLU A 283 -8.55 8.14 1.90
N VAL A 284 -8.03 6.96 1.55
CA VAL A 284 -7.63 5.97 2.56
C VAL A 284 -6.54 6.48 3.53
N GLU A 285 -5.72 7.42 3.07
CA GLU A 285 -4.70 8.08 3.88
C GLU A 285 -5.08 9.54 4.15
N LEU A 286 -5.49 9.83 5.38
CA LEU A 286 -5.92 11.17 5.79
C LEU A 286 -4.84 12.25 5.55
N ALA A 287 -3.56 11.93 5.78
CA ALA A 287 -2.45 12.86 5.57
C ALA A 287 -2.36 13.37 4.11
N LYS A 288 -2.80 12.57 3.13
CA LYS A 288 -2.80 12.95 1.71
C LYS A 288 -3.89 13.94 1.34
N VAL A 289 -4.86 14.20 2.22
CA VAL A 289 -5.94 15.18 2.00
C VAL A 289 -5.87 16.39 2.93
N MET A 290 -4.89 16.40 3.85
CA MET A 290 -4.67 17.52 4.75
C MET A 290 -3.84 18.63 4.09
N PRO A 291 -4.27 19.90 4.15
CA PRO A 291 -3.50 21.03 3.63
C PRO A 291 -2.34 21.44 4.56
N SER A 292 -2.27 20.90 5.78
CA SER A 292 -1.36 21.31 6.86
C SER A 292 0.14 21.25 6.55
N ARG A 293 0.54 20.54 5.48
CA ARG A 293 1.93 20.51 4.98
C ARG A 293 2.31 21.77 4.19
N PHE A 294 1.35 22.60 3.79
CA PHE A 294 1.60 23.86 3.10
C PHE A 294 1.80 25.01 4.09
N PRO A 295 2.50 26.10 3.70
CA PRO A 295 2.63 27.29 4.53
C PRO A 295 1.27 27.87 4.96
N PRO A 296 1.16 28.47 6.16
CA PRO A 296 -0.13 28.94 6.70
C PRO A 296 -0.93 29.85 5.77
N ASP A 297 -0.26 30.76 5.04
CA ASP A 297 -0.93 31.65 4.08
C ASP A 297 -1.52 30.89 2.88
N VAL A 298 -0.88 29.81 2.45
CA VAL A 298 -1.40 28.92 1.39
C VAL A 298 -2.62 28.17 1.90
N VAL A 299 -2.57 27.63 3.12
CA VAL A 299 -3.71 26.92 3.74
C VAL A 299 -4.90 27.87 3.90
N LYS A 300 -4.67 29.09 4.37
CA LYS A 300 -5.69 30.13 4.46
C LYS A 300 -6.31 30.40 3.09
N ARG A 301 -5.48 30.60 2.06
CA ARG A 301 -5.98 30.88 0.71
C ARG A 301 -6.77 29.71 0.14
N LEU A 302 -6.31 28.47 0.32
CA LEU A 302 -7.04 27.26 -0.09
C LEU A 302 -8.43 27.20 0.57
N THR A 303 -8.50 27.52 1.87
CA THR A 303 -9.75 27.55 2.62
C THR A 303 -10.71 28.63 2.12
N GLU A 304 -10.20 29.78 1.65
CA GLU A 304 -11.02 30.85 1.06
C GLU A 304 -11.58 30.49 -0.33
N ILE A 305 -10.80 29.80 -1.17
CA ILE A 305 -11.20 29.50 -2.56
C ILE A 305 -11.99 28.19 -2.71
N ALA A 306 -11.74 27.21 -1.84
CA ALA A 306 -12.43 25.92 -1.89
C ALA A 306 -13.85 26.05 -1.31
N ARG A 307 -14.86 25.91 -2.16
CA ARG A 307 -16.28 26.03 -1.74
C ARG A 307 -16.82 24.72 -1.19
N ARG A 308 -16.27 23.60 -1.66
CA ARG A 308 -16.65 22.23 -1.27
C ARG A 308 -15.40 21.41 -0.94
N PRO A 309 -15.54 20.32 -0.16
CA PRO A 309 -14.43 19.41 0.12
C PRO A 309 -13.73 18.88 -1.15
N ILE A 310 -14.52 18.59 -2.20
CA ILE A 310 -13.99 18.16 -3.50
C ILE A 310 -13.08 19.21 -4.13
N ASP A 311 -13.43 20.50 -4.01
CA ASP A 311 -12.65 21.60 -4.58
C ASP A 311 -11.30 21.71 -3.84
N MET A 312 -11.31 21.63 -2.50
CA MET A 312 -10.10 21.65 -1.67
C MET A 312 -9.12 20.56 -2.12
N GLU A 313 -9.59 19.33 -2.23
CA GLU A 313 -8.74 18.21 -2.60
C GLU A 313 -8.28 18.24 -4.05
N GLN A 314 -9.11 18.75 -4.97
CA GLN A 314 -8.68 18.96 -6.34
C GLN A 314 -7.56 20.02 -6.43
N TYR A 315 -7.61 21.08 -5.61
CA TYR A 315 -6.50 22.02 -5.49
C TYR A 315 -5.24 21.38 -4.91
N LEU A 316 -5.38 20.51 -3.91
CA LEU A 316 -4.24 19.76 -3.38
C LEU A 316 -3.61 18.85 -4.45
N ASP A 317 -4.40 18.25 -5.34
CA ASP A 317 -3.86 17.46 -6.47
C ASP A 317 -3.06 18.31 -7.43
N PHE A 318 -3.54 19.52 -7.76
CA PHE A 318 -2.80 20.46 -8.58
C PHE A 318 -1.48 20.87 -7.92
N LEU A 319 -1.50 21.20 -6.63
CA LEU A 319 -0.30 21.65 -5.90
C LEU A 319 0.71 20.53 -5.67
N ARG A 320 0.26 19.27 -5.57
CA ARG A 320 1.10 18.10 -5.30
C ARG A 320 1.49 17.33 -6.55
N ASN A 321 1.00 17.74 -7.72
CA ASN A 321 1.12 17.01 -8.97
C ASN A 321 0.75 15.53 -8.80
N ARG A 322 -0.39 15.28 -8.15
CA ARG A 322 -0.79 13.92 -7.74
C ARG A 322 -0.98 13.03 -8.98
N THR A 323 -0.47 11.81 -8.94
CA THR A 323 -0.53 10.83 -10.04
C THR A 323 -1.54 9.71 -9.79
N PHE A 324 -1.84 9.40 -8.52
CA PHE A 324 -2.68 8.27 -8.14
C PHE A 324 -3.55 8.56 -6.91
N ARG A 325 -4.80 8.07 -6.93
CA ARG A 325 -5.77 8.17 -5.82
C ARG A 325 -6.25 6.80 -5.37
N GLN A 326 -6.64 6.75 -4.10
CA GLN A 326 -7.15 5.57 -3.40
C GLN A 326 -8.34 6.04 -2.58
N THR A 327 -9.46 6.21 -3.29
CA THR A 327 -10.62 6.91 -2.80
C THR A 327 -11.59 5.96 -2.12
N LEU A 328 -12.10 6.39 -0.97
CA LEU A 328 -13.21 5.77 -0.29
C LEU A 328 -14.53 6.44 -0.70
N LEU A 329 -15.51 5.61 -1.02
CA LEU A 329 -16.89 5.97 -1.33
C LEU A 329 -17.84 5.34 -0.31
N CYS A 330 -18.99 5.95 -0.13
CA CYS A 330 -20.13 5.34 0.55
C CYS A 330 -21.42 5.69 -0.19
N ARG A 331 -22.54 5.09 0.22
CA ARG A 331 -23.86 5.44 -0.32
C ARG A 331 -24.16 6.93 -0.08
N GLN A 332 -24.78 7.61 -1.05
CA GLN A 332 -25.04 9.05 -1.00
C GLN A 332 -25.95 9.48 0.18
N GLU A 333 -26.74 8.55 0.70
CA GLU A 333 -27.69 8.79 1.79
C GLU A 333 -27.02 8.81 3.18
N VAL A 334 -25.75 8.38 3.29
CA VAL A 334 -25.00 8.35 4.54
C VAL A 334 -24.64 9.77 4.99
N ALA A 335 -24.92 10.10 6.25
CA ALA A 335 -24.48 11.37 6.84
C ALA A 335 -23.00 11.27 7.25
N ILE A 336 -22.17 12.19 6.73
CA ILE A 336 -20.73 12.22 7.00
C ILE A 336 -20.39 13.47 7.83
N ASN A 337 -19.74 13.27 8.97
CA ASN A 337 -19.20 14.34 9.80
C ASN A 337 -17.74 14.65 9.39
N ARG A 338 -17.53 15.77 8.71
CA ARG A 338 -16.19 16.23 8.29
C ARG A 338 -15.45 17.04 9.35
N THR A 339 -16.06 17.27 10.51
CA THR A 339 -15.39 17.92 11.64
C THR A 339 -14.87 16.84 12.59
N LEU A 340 -13.55 16.63 12.55
CA LEU A 340 -12.86 15.71 13.44
C LEU A 340 -12.86 16.25 14.87
N LYS A 341 -13.44 15.50 15.80
CA LYS A 341 -13.50 15.86 17.23
C LYS A 341 -12.53 14.98 18.01
N PRO A 342 -11.72 15.53 18.94
CA PRO A 342 -10.79 14.75 19.77
C PRO A 342 -11.40 13.51 20.43
N GLY A 343 -12.63 13.62 20.93
CA GLY A 343 -13.32 12.51 21.60
C GLY A 343 -13.55 11.27 20.74
N VAL A 344 -13.51 11.38 19.40
CA VAL A 344 -13.65 10.21 18.51
C VAL A 344 -12.50 9.22 18.68
N VAL A 345 -11.31 9.70 19.10
CA VAL A 345 -10.10 8.88 19.28
C VAL A 345 -10.31 7.77 20.31
N ARG A 346 -11.19 7.98 21.29
CA ARG A 346 -11.56 6.98 22.30
C ARG A 346 -12.11 5.67 21.71
N SER A 347 -12.64 5.73 20.48
CA SER A 347 -13.20 4.55 19.80
C SER A 347 -12.14 3.68 19.13
N PHE A 348 -10.86 4.06 19.22
CA PHE A 348 -9.78 3.41 18.51
C PHE A 348 -8.71 2.86 19.44
N GLN A 349 -7.91 2.01 18.83
CA GLN A 349 -6.65 1.52 19.36
C GLN A 349 -5.52 2.15 18.57
N LEU A 350 -4.40 2.37 19.24
CA LEU A 350 -3.33 3.21 18.73
C LEU A 350 -2.05 2.41 18.62
N SER A 351 -1.37 2.52 17.49
CA SER A 351 0.03 2.06 17.36
C SER A 351 0.90 3.19 16.82
N SER A 352 2.21 3.09 16.99
CA SER A 352 3.16 4.08 16.48
C SER A 352 4.46 3.44 16.03
N ARG A 353 4.97 3.88 14.88
CA ARG A 353 6.33 3.58 14.43
C ARG A 353 7.31 4.69 14.78
N ALA A 354 6.84 5.79 15.37
CA ALA A 354 7.69 6.89 15.78
C ALA A 354 8.57 6.48 16.96
N ARG A 355 9.74 7.12 17.04
CA ARG A 355 10.67 6.98 18.15
C ARG A 355 10.97 8.35 18.75
N PRO A 356 11.15 8.44 20.08
CA PRO A 356 11.57 9.69 20.71
C PRO A 356 12.95 10.11 20.18
N SER A 357 13.23 11.40 20.19
CA SER A 357 14.52 11.93 19.77
C SER A 357 15.53 11.87 20.91
N SER A 358 15.05 11.99 22.15
CA SER A 358 15.84 11.81 23.38
C SER A 358 15.90 10.33 23.78
N GLU A 359 17.06 9.86 24.25
CA GLU A 359 17.22 8.49 24.81
C GLU A 359 16.41 8.32 26.11
N ASP A 360 16.56 9.28 27.03
CA ASP A 360 15.82 9.35 28.29
C ASP A 360 14.80 10.49 28.24
N VAL A 361 13.57 10.17 27.82
CA VAL A 361 12.47 11.16 27.76
C VAL A 361 12.04 11.53 29.17
N ASN A 362 12.28 12.80 29.56
CA ASN A 362 11.73 13.34 30.80
C ASN A 362 10.25 13.69 30.61
N ILE A 363 9.36 12.81 31.07
CA ILE A 363 7.90 12.93 30.91
C ILE A 363 7.35 14.13 31.69
N ALA A 364 7.83 14.35 32.91
CA ALA A 364 7.27 15.35 33.84
C ALA A 364 7.74 16.79 33.57
N ASP A 365 8.85 16.97 32.84
CA ASP A 365 9.33 18.30 32.45
C ASP A 365 8.38 18.95 31.42
N VAL A 366 8.34 20.27 31.37
CA VAL A 366 7.61 21.04 30.34
C VAL A 366 8.43 21.24 29.06
N GLN A 367 9.63 20.65 28.96
CA GLN A 367 10.39 20.65 27.71
C GLN A 367 9.67 19.85 26.62
N VAL A 368 9.72 20.41 25.41
CA VAL A 368 9.18 19.81 24.18
C VAL A 368 10.01 18.58 23.81
N GLU A 369 9.36 17.43 23.74
CA GLU A 369 9.94 16.21 23.16
C GLU A 369 9.49 16.07 21.70
N LYS A 370 10.34 15.45 20.86
CA LYS A 370 10.07 15.21 19.44
C LYS A 370 10.06 13.72 19.15
N PHE A 371 9.03 13.27 18.43
CA PHE A 371 8.89 11.89 17.99
C PHE A 371 8.99 11.86 16.47
N SER A 372 9.92 11.07 15.94
CA SER A 372 10.19 10.99 14.51
C SER A 372 9.72 9.65 13.95
N GLY A 373 8.90 9.70 12.90
CA GLY A 373 8.49 8.53 12.13
C GLY A 373 9.55 8.12 11.09
N PRO A 374 9.51 6.86 10.61
CA PRO A 374 10.41 6.37 9.55
C PRO A 374 10.31 7.14 8.21
N ASP A 375 9.22 7.87 7.97
CA ASP A 375 9.04 8.75 6.80
C ASP A 375 9.60 10.17 7.02
N GLY A 376 10.31 10.40 8.13
CA GLY A 376 10.86 11.71 8.52
C GLY A 376 9.83 12.68 9.09
N ALA A 377 8.55 12.28 9.20
CA ALA A 377 7.55 13.10 9.86
C ALA A 377 7.87 13.27 11.35
N VAL A 378 7.61 14.47 11.90
CA VAL A 378 7.91 14.78 13.30
C VAL A 378 6.65 15.26 14.00
N PHE A 379 6.37 14.66 15.16
CA PHE A 379 5.38 15.14 16.12
C PHE A 379 6.11 15.70 17.34
N ALA A 380 5.78 16.93 17.74
CA ALA A 380 6.39 17.58 18.91
C ALA A 380 5.33 17.96 19.94
N THR A 381 5.63 17.71 21.22
CA THR A 381 4.72 18.08 22.31
C THR A 381 5.46 18.31 23.62
N GLU A 382 4.99 19.29 24.39
CA GLU A 382 5.37 19.52 25.79
C GLU A 382 4.37 18.90 26.77
N HIS A 383 3.20 18.45 26.28
CA HIS A 383 2.13 17.90 27.11
C HIS A 383 2.56 16.56 27.74
N PRO A 384 2.67 16.44 29.08
CA PRO A 384 3.24 15.27 29.75
C PRO A 384 2.56 13.94 29.38
N VAL A 385 1.23 13.90 29.42
CA VAL A 385 0.47 12.68 29.06
C VAL A 385 0.67 12.30 27.60
N SER A 386 0.76 13.28 26.70
CA SER A 386 1.05 12.98 25.28
C SER A 386 2.48 12.50 25.06
N LYS A 387 3.47 12.99 25.82
CA LYS A 387 4.83 12.43 25.80
C LYS A 387 4.84 10.99 26.27
N ALA A 388 4.23 10.73 27.43
CA ALA A 388 4.12 9.39 28.00
C ALA A 388 3.43 8.41 27.05
N ALA A 389 2.30 8.83 26.45
CA ALA A 389 1.57 8.02 25.49
C ALA A 389 2.42 7.63 24.27
N MET A 390 3.16 8.57 23.68
CA MET A 390 4.03 8.29 22.54
C MET A 390 5.21 7.37 22.91
N VAL A 391 5.76 7.50 24.13
CA VAL A 391 6.79 6.57 24.66
C VAL A 391 6.22 5.16 24.81
N LEU A 392 5.04 5.02 25.42
CA LEU A 392 4.37 3.72 25.58
C LEU A 392 4.07 3.06 24.22
N LEU A 393 3.59 3.83 23.24
CA LEU A 393 3.36 3.32 21.88
C LEU A 393 4.66 2.88 21.20
N ALA A 394 5.74 3.64 21.37
CA ALA A 394 7.05 3.29 20.80
C ALA A 394 7.61 2.00 21.42
N GLN A 395 7.45 1.80 22.73
CA GLN A 395 7.89 0.61 23.45
C GLN A 395 7.08 -0.65 23.10
N ASN A 396 5.78 -0.49 22.81
CA ASN A 396 4.89 -1.59 22.46
C ASN A 396 4.80 -1.87 20.95
N SER A 397 5.47 -1.07 20.11
CA SER A 397 5.51 -1.24 18.65
C SER A 397 5.88 -2.68 18.25
N PRO A 398 5.16 -3.33 17.31
CA PRO A 398 4.06 -2.80 16.50
C PRO A 398 2.65 -3.09 17.05
N LYS A 399 2.49 -3.45 18.33
CA LYS A 399 1.16 -3.68 18.93
C LYS A 399 0.41 -2.36 19.08
N SER A 400 -0.91 -2.45 19.01
CA SER A 400 -1.82 -1.35 19.33
C SER A 400 -2.29 -1.42 20.78
N ILE A 401 -2.59 -0.25 21.35
CA ILE A 401 -3.09 -0.09 22.72
C ILE A 401 -4.45 0.64 22.65
N PRO A 402 -5.53 0.15 23.27
CA PRO A 402 -6.79 0.87 23.38
C PRO A 402 -6.61 2.26 24.00
N PHE A 403 -7.33 3.27 23.50
CA PHE A 403 -7.14 4.66 23.94
C PHE A 403 -7.27 4.85 25.46
N ASP A 404 -8.33 4.31 26.08
CA ASP A 404 -8.57 4.52 27.51
C ASP A 404 -7.49 3.83 28.37
N GLN A 405 -6.95 2.70 27.92
CA GLN A 405 -5.79 2.05 28.55
C GLN A 405 -4.54 2.92 28.41
N LEU A 406 -4.26 3.41 27.20
CA LEU A 406 -3.12 4.28 26.92
C LEU A 406 -3.17 5.55 27.77
N LEU A 407 -4.34 6.17 27.89
CA LEU A 407 -4.55 7.35 28.72
C LEU A 407 -4.25 7.07 30.19
N ALA A 408 -4.77 5.97 30.74
CA ALA A 408 -4.56 5.61 32.14
C ALA A 408 -3.07 5.35 32.45
N GLU A 409 -2.38 4.58 31.60
CA GLU A 409 -0.95 4.29 31.76
C GLU A 409 -0.09 5.55 31.58
N ALA A 410 -0.41 6.37 30.57
CA ALA A 410 0.30 7.63 30.30
C ALA A 410 0.13 8.65 31.42
N ALA A 411 -1.08 8.76 32.00
CA ALA A 411 -1.34 9.63 33.15
C ALA A 411 -0.56 9.17 34.40
N GLY A 412 -0.46 7.86 34.62
CA GLY A 412 0.36 7.29 35.69
C GLY A 412 1.85 7.63 35.54
N LEU A 413 2.39 7.47 34.33
CA LEU A 413 3.79 7.83 34.03
C LEU A 413 4.06 9.34 34.11
N ALA A 414 3.07 10.17 33.79
CA ALA A 414 3.16 11.62 33.91
C ALA A 414 3.06 12.11 35.38
N GLY A 415 2.77 11.23 36.33
CA GLY A 415 2.65 11.58 37.75
C GLY A 415 1.44 12.45 38.07
N LEU A 416 0.36 12.33 37.30
CA LEU A 416 -0.88 13.08 37.55
C LEU A 416 -1.54 12.65 38.87
N GLY A 417 -1.96 13.62 39.67
CA GLY A 417 -2.59 13.39 40.98
C GLY A 417 -4.07 13.03 40.87
N SER A 418 -4.67 12.56 41.97
CA SER A 418 -6.08 12.10 42.00
C SER A 418 -7.12 13.19 41.77
N GLU A 419 -6.75 14.47 41.90
CA GLU A 419 -7.62 15.63 41.64
C GLU A 419 -7.60 16.08 40.17
N THR A 420 -6.82 15.41 39.29
CA THR A 420 -6.70 15.79 37.88
C THR A 420 -7.99 15.54 37.12
N ASP A 421 -8.39 16.49 36.26
CA ASP A 421 -9.51 16.31 35.34
C ASP A 421 -9.12 15.39 34.19
N MET A 422 -9.36 14.09 34.36
CA MET A 422 -9.06 13.07 33.37
C MET A 422 -9.82 13.24 32.05
N GLU A 423 -10.97 13.94 32.05
CA GLU A 423 -11.69 14.21 30.80
C GLU A 423 -10.99 15.29 29.98
N ALA A 424 -10.48 16.34 30.62
CA ALA A 424 -9.66 17.35 29.97
C ALA A 424 -8.36 16.75 29.39
N GLU A 425 -7.73 15.83 30.14
CA GLU A 425 -6.55 15.09 29.68
C GLU A 425 -6.86 14.22 28.46
N ALA A 426 -7.99 13.50 28.48
CA ALA A 426 -8.46 12.71 27.36
C ALA A 426 -8.68 13.55 26.10
N LEU A 427 -9.31 14.73 26.23
CA LEU A 427 -9.54 15.64 25.11
C LEU A 427 -8.23 16.18 24.54
N THR A 428 -7.27 16.55 25.40
CA THR A 428 -5.97 17.05 24.99
C THR A 428 -5.14 15.97 24.30
N LEU A 429 -5.09 14.76 24.88
CA LEU A 429 -4.42 13.61 24.29
C LEU A 429 -5.05 13.24 22.94
N GLY A 430 -6.38 13.18 22.86
CA GLY A 430 -7.11 12.91 21.62
C GLY A 430 -6.82 13.95 20.52
N ALA A 431 -6.75 15.24 20.88
CA ALA A 431 -6.43 16.29 19.91
C ALA A 431 -5.00 16.14 19.36
N ASN A 432 -4.05 15.83 20.24
CA ASN A 432 -2.65 15.60 19.88
C ASN A 432 -2.46 14.36 19.00
N ILE A 433 -3.17 13.28 19.29
CA ILE A 433 -3.19 12.07 18.47
C ILE A 433 -3.77 12.35 17.09
N LEU A 434 -4.93 13.03 17.01
CA LEU A 434 -5.52 13.39 15.71
C LEU A 434 -4.57 14.24 14.88
N ARG A 435 -3.87 15.19 15.53
CA ARG A 435 -2.84 16.01 14.87
C ARG A 435 -1.72 15.13 14.31
N ALA A 436 -1.18 14.19 15.09
CA ALA A 436 -0.15 13.26 14.64
C ALA A 436 -0.63 12.39 13.46
N TYR A 437 -1.78 11.74 13.60
CA TYR A 437 -2.41 10.89 12.58
C TYR A 437 -2.69 11.66 11.28
N SER A 438 -3.20 12.90 11.39
CA SER A 438 -3.47 13.76 10.23
C SER A 438 -2.21 14.21 9.48
N TYR A 439 -1.04 14.12 10.13
CA TYR A 439 0.22 14.52 9.54
C TYR A 439 0.96 13.35 8.88
N SER A 440 0.97 12.19 9.55
CA SER A 440 1.47 10.93 9.00
C SER A 440 0.94 9.73 9.78
N SER A 441 0.62 8.65 9.06
CA SER A 441 0.29 7.35 9.66
C SER A 441 1.50 6.70 10.35
N THR A 442 2.73 7.09 10.06
CA THR A 442 3.91 6.54 10.75
C THR A 442 4.06 7.07 12.17
N LEU A 443 3.50 8.28 12.43
CA LEU A 443 3.53 8.93 13.72
C LEU A 443 2.53 8.27 14.67
N VAL A 444 1.28 8.13 14.24
CA VAL A 444 0.26 7.37 14.97
C VAL A 444 -0.64 6.71 13.93
N GLU A 445 -0.99 5.46 14.17
CA GLU A 445 -2.01 4.72 13.43
C GLU A 445 -3.23 4.52 14.33
N LEU A 446 -4.43 4.70 13.76
CA LEU A 446 -5.70 4.39 14.40
C LEU A 446 -6.22 3.08 13.82
N HIS A 447 -6.76 2.24 14.71
CA HIS A 447 -7.32 0.93 14.38
C HIS A 447 -8.64 0.72 15.12
N ILE A 448 -9.58 0.02 14.49
CA ILE A 448 -10.77 -0.51 15.15
C ILE A 448 -10.68 -2.01 15.42
N TYR A 449 -9.63 -2.66 14.90
CA TYR A 449 -9.35 -4.08 15.05
C TYR A 449 -7.98 -4.34 15.69
N LEU A 450 -7.86 -5.42 16.46
CA LEU A 450 -6.60 -5.96 16.97
C LEU A 450 -6.22 -7.23 16.22
N PRO A 451 -5.19 -7.18 15.34
CA PRO A 451 -4.67 -8.40 14.77
C PRO A 451 -3.98 -9.26 15.84
N GLU A 452 -4.23 -10.56 15.78
CA GLU A 452 -3.59 -11.53 16.67
C GLU A 452 -2.16 -11.83 16.20
N PHE A 453 -1.18 -11.38 16.98
CA PHE A 453 0.24 -11.73 16.81
C PHE A 453 1.02 -11.52 18.12
N VAL A 454 2.21 -12.11 18.21
CA VAL A 454 3.14 -11.91 19.33
C VAL A 454 4.42 -11.22 18.87
N THR A 455 5.06 -10.50 19.79
CA THR A 455 6.32 -9.78 19.53
C THR A 455 7.54 -10.50 20.08
N THR A 456 7.31 -11.55 20.87
CA THR A 456 8.35 -12.37 21.49
C THR A 456 8.13 -13.81 21.06
N PRO A 457 9.15 -14.51 20.56
CA PRO A 457 9.01 -15.91 20.16
C PRO A 457 8.72 -16.82 21.36
N GLY A 458 7.80 -17.77 21.20
CA GLY A 458 7.60 -18.87 22.14
C GLY A 458 8.72 -19.92 22.05
N SER A 459 8.64 -20.97 22.88
CA SER A 459 9.60 -22.09 22.84
C SER A 459 9.53 -22.90 21.55
N ARG A 460 8.40 -22.83 20.85
CA ARG A 460 8.17 -23.37 19.51
C ARG A 460 7.56 -22.25 18.66
N PRO A 461 8.39 -21.41 18.04
CA PRO A 461 7.89 -20.25 17.32
C PRO A 461 7.01 -20.67 16.13
N MET A 462 5.97 -19.89 15.87
CA MET A 462 4.99 -20.15 14.82
C MET A 462 4.73 -18.88 14.02
N THR A 463 4.49 -19.04 12.72
CA THR A 463 4.00 -17.99 11.82
C THR A 463 2.75 -18.47 11.08
N SER A 464 2.08 -17.59 10.33
CA SER A 464 0.93 -17.99 9.54
C SER A 464 1.35 -18.98 8.43
N PRO A 465 0.55 -20.02 8.13
CA PRO A 465 0.80 -20.91 7.00
C PRO A 465 0.95 -20.17 5.66
N VAL A 466 0.25 -19.04 5.51
CA VAL A 466 0.35 -18.17 4.34
C VAL A 466 1.74 -17.53 4.23
N ALA A 467 2.23 -16.90 5.30
CA ALA A 467 3.57 -16.30 5.31
C ALA A 467 4.68 -17.34 5.11
N ARG A 468 4.53 -18.52 5.73
CA ARG A 468 5.44 -19.66 5.55
C ARG A 468 5.48 -20.15 4.09
N TRP A 469 4.32 -20.25 3.46
CA TRP A 469 4.20 -20.63 2.05
C TRP A 469 4.80 -19.59 1.10
N GLN A 470 4.63 -18.30 1.40
CA GLN A 470 5.20 -17.18 0.65
C GLN A 470 6.73 -17.16 0.75
N ALA A 471 7.29 -17.37 1.94
CA ALA A 471 8.74 -17.41 2.17
C ALA A 471 9.44 -18.50 1.34
N GLY A 472 8.76 -19.60 1.03
CA GLY A 472 9.28 -20.66 0.16
C GLY A 472 9.24 -20.34 -1.34
N ARG A 473 8.68 -19.18 -1.75
CA ARG A 473 8.44 -18.81 -3.16
C ARG A 473 8.99 -17.44 -3.53
N GLY A 474 9.37 -16.63 -2.56
CA GLY A 474 9.94 -15.31 -2.79
C GLY A 474 10.35 -14.64 -1.49
N VAL A 475 10.90 -13.45 -1.63
CA VAL A 475 11.44 -12.65 -0.52
C VAL A 475 10.40 -11.76 0.16
N LYS A 476 9.15 -11.76 -0.29
CA LYS A 476 8.09 -10.93 0.27
C LYS A 476 6.99 -11.79 0.88
N VAL A 477 6.67 -11.51 2.14
CA VAL A 477 5.61 -12.19 2.89
C VAL A 477 4.60 -11.18 3.43
N THR A 478 3.40 -11.64 3.74
CA THR A 478 2.33 -10.86 4.37
C THR A 478 2.31 -11.11 5.86
N ASN A 479 2.46 -10.07 6.67
CA ASN A 479 2.36 -10.17 8.12
C ASN A 479 0.91 -10.10 8.62
N MET A 480 0.69 -10.28 9.92
CA MET A 480 -0.65 -10.23 10.53
C MET A 480 -1.30 -8.84 10.54
N ARG A 481 -0.55 -7.80 10.16
CA ARG A 481 -1.05 -6.42 9.94
C ARG A 481 -1.42 -6.16 8.48
N HIS A 482 -1.43 -7.21 7.64
CA HIS A 482 -1.65 -7.15 6.19
C HIS A 482 -0.62 -6.32 5.41
N GLU A 483 0.58 -6.18 5.98
CA GLU A 483 1.69 -5.44 5.39
C GLU A 483 2.64 -6.40 4.68
N ARG A 484 3.24 -5.93 3.58
CA ARG A 484 4.31 -6.65 2.88
C ARG A 484 5.62 -6.45 3.64
N VAL A 485 6.23 -7.55 4.05
CA VAL A 485 7.54 -7.59 4.70
C VAL A 485 8.53 -8.24 3.74
N GLU A 486 9.61 -7.52 3.45
CA GLU A 486 10.72 -8.03 2.66
C GLU A 486 11.73 -8.75 3.57
N LEU A 487 12.17 -9.91 3.12
CA LEU A 487 13.01 -10.86 3.83
C LEU A 487 14.28 -11.11 3.03
N ASN A 488 15.40 -11.28 3.70
CA ASN A 488 16.59 -11.86 3.06
C ASN A 488 16.44 -13.40 2.97
N ASP A 489 17.33 -14.07 2.24
CA ASP A 489 17.28 -15.52 2.05
C ASP A 489 17.31 -16.30 3.38
N MET A 490 18.08 -15.82 4.36
CA MET A 490 18.18 -16.43 5.69
C MET A 490 16.85 -16.33 6.46
N ALA A 491 16.19 -15.18 6.37
CA ALA A 491 14.89 -14.94 6.97
C ALA A 491 13.81 -15.80 6.30
N CYS A 492 13.83 -15.94 4.97
CA CYS A 492 12.91 -16.83 4.24
C CYS A 492 13.06 -18.29 4.69
N LEU A 493 14.30 -18.78 4.77
CA LEU A 493 14.60 -20.13 5.22
C LEU A 493 14.08 -20.35 6.64
N LEU A 494 14.45 -19.48 7.60
CA LEU A 494 14.00 -19.60 9.00
C LEU A 494 12.49 -19.52 9.15
N LEU A 495 11.84 -18.56 8.48
CA LEU A 495 10.39 -18.41 8.52
C LEU A 495 9.68 -19.68 7.99
N GLY A 496 10.30 -20.34 7.00
CA GLY A 496 9.88 -21.63 6.45
C GLY A 496 9.74 -22.77 7.48
N HIS A 497 10.49 -22.69 8.59
CA HIS A 497 10.49 -23.70 9.66
C HIS A 497 9.65 -23.30 10.90
N LEU A 498 9.05 -22.09 10.92
CA LEU A 498 8.23 -21.63 12.06
C LEU A 498 6.80 -22.17 11.98
N ASP A 499 6.63 -23.45 12.30
CA ASP A 499 5.37 -24.18 12.24
C ASP A 499 4.74 -24.51 13.60
N GLY A 500 5.35 -24.02 14.69
CA GLY A 500 4.93 -24.35 16.06
C GLY A 500 5.34 -25.75 16.52
N GLN A 501 6.09 -26.51 15.70
CA GLN A 501 6.63 -27.82 16.05
C GLN A 501 8.13 -27.74 16.39
N HIS A 502 8.89 -27.00 15.58
CA HIS A 502 10.33 -26.83 15.75
C HIS A 502 10.65 -25.92 16.95
N THR A 503 11.53 -26.40 17.82
CA THR A 503 12.14 -25.59 18.88
C THR A 503 13.31 -24.78 18.33
N ARG A 504 13.81 -23.82 19.12
CA ARG A 504 15.04 -23.08 18.80
C ARG A 504 16.24 -24.02 18.53
N ASP A 505 16.35 -25.11 19.28
CA ASP A 505 17.44 -26.07 19.13
C ASP A 505 17.28 -26.90 17.85
N ASP A 506 16.04 -27.22 17.46
CA ASP A 506 15.77 -27.88 16.17
C ASP A 506 16.17 -26.97 15.00
N LEU A 507 15.83 -25.67 15.05
CA LEU A 507 16.23 -24.69 14.04
C LEU A 507 17.76 -24.59 13.92
N LEU A 508 18.47 -24.58 15.05
CA LEU A 508 19.93 -24.59 15.08
C LEU A 508 20.47 -25.85 14.38
N GLN A 509 19.93 -27.03 14.71
CA GLN A 509 20.34 -28.28 14.10
C GLN A 509 20.08 -28.29 12.58
N GLU A 510 18.94 -27.80 12.12
CA GLU A 510 18.60 -27.71 10.70
C GLU A 510 19.56 -26.80 9.93
N LEU A 511 19.82 -25.61 10.45
CA LEU A 511 20.76 -24.67 9.82
C LEU A 511 22.18 -25.22 9.78
N MET A 512 22.63 -25.92 10.84
CA MET A 512 23.92 -26.61 10.85
C MET A 512 23.99 -27.73 9.81
N VAL A 513 22.91 -28.49 9.61
CA VAL A 513 22.84 -29.51 8.56
C VAL A 513 22.95 -28.87 7.16
N LEU A 514 22.26 -27.76 6.92
CA LEU A 514 22.34 -27.04 5.64
C LEU A 514 23.72 -26.44 5.39
N HIS A 515 24.36 -25.92 6.45
CA HIS A 515 25.73 -25.43 6.38
C HIS A 515 26.73 -26.55 6.04
N ASN A 516 26.65 -27.68 6.74
CA ASN A 516 27.52 -28.84 6.50
C ASN A 516 27.33 -29.45 5.10
N LYS A 517 26.16 -29.28 4.49
CA LYS A 517 25.87 -29.68 3.10
C LYS A 517 26.35 -28.65 2.06
N GLY A 518 26.89 -27.50 2.48
CA GLY A 518 27.30 -26.41 1.60
C GLY A 518 26.13 -25.64 0.97
N ILE A 519 24.90 -25.85 1.46
CA ILE A 519 23.70 -25.15 0.97
C ILE A 519 23.63 -23.75 1.60
N LEU A 520 23.96 -23.65 2.89
CA LEU A 520 24.04 -22.38 3.62
C LEU A 520 25.51 -21.99 3.82
N VAL A 521 25.95 -20.95 3.12
CA VAL A 521 27.32 -20.43 3.28
C VAL A 521 27.31 -19.33 4.35
N LEU A 522 27.92 -19.63 5.49
CA LEU A 522 28.18 -18.67 6.56
C LEU A 522 29.68 -18.41 6.59
N SER A 523 30.08 -17.15 6.53
CA SER A 523 31.48 -16.74 6.66
C SER A 523 31.75 -16.20 8.06
N GLU A 524 32.84 -16.63 8.67
CA GLU A 524 33.33 -16.06 9.93
C GLU A 524 33.63 -14.57 9.72
N LYS A 525 32.91 -13.71 10.44
CA LYS A 525 33.23 -12.28 10.46
C LYS A 525 34.26 -12.08 11.57
N ARG A 526 35.49 -11.71 11.21
CA ARG A 526 36.50 -11.29 12.20
C ARG A 526 35.95 -10.06 12.94
N LEU A 527 35.60 -10.22 14.21
CA LEU A 527 35.27 -9.12 15.10
C LEU A 527 36.56 -8.32 15.38
N GLU A 528 36.45 -7.02 15.62
CA GLU A 528 37.58 -6.13 15.94
C GLU A 528 38.33 -6.52 17.23
N THR A 529 37.81 -7.50 17.97
CA THR A 529 38.23 -7.93 19.32
C THR A 529 39.14 -9.16 19.37
N GLU A 530 39.72 -9.63 18.25
CA GLU A 530 40.61 -10.82 18.16
C GLU A 530 39.98 -12.18 18.57
N GLU A 531 38.73 -12.23 19.04
CA GLU A 531 37.98 -13.47 19.27
C GLU A 531 37.30 -13.95 17.98
N THR A 532 37.57 -15.20 17.57
CA THR A 532 36.88 -15.83 16.43
C THR A 532 35.57 -16.42 16.92
N GLU A 533 34.44 -15.85 16.51
CA GLU A 533 33.11 -16.41 16.80
C GLU A 533 32.96 -17.76 16.08
N THR A 534 32.58 -18.82 16.81
CA THR A 534 32.40 -20.15 16.20
C THR A 534 31.16 -20.18 15.32
N ILE A 535 31.14 -21.03 14.29
CA ILE A 535 29.95 -21.17 13.41
C ILE A 535 28.66 -21.48 14.20
N PRO A 536 28.65 -22.41 15.18
CA PRO A 536 27.45 -22.63 16.01
C PRO A 536 26.96 -21.38 16.75
N ASP A 537 27.88 -20.58 17.31
CA ASP A 537 27.52 -19.34 18.00
C ASP A 537 26.95 -18.30 17.04
N LEU A 538 27.55 -18.18 15.85
CA LEU A 538 27.06 -17.32 14.77
C LEU A 538 25.65 -17.70 14.32
N VAL A 539 25.38 -18.99 14.12
CA VAL A 539 24.04 -19.50 13.75
C VAL A 539 23.05 -19.22 14.88
N SER A 540 23.45 -19.50 16.12
CA SER A 540 22.65 -19.26 17.32
C SER A 540 22.22 -17.79 17.42
N ARG A 541 23.16 -16.84 17.28
CA ARG A 541 22.86 -15.41 17.26
C ARG A 541 21.97 -15.03 16.08
N THR A 542 22.25 -15.59 14.90
CA THR A 542 21.45 -15.33 13.68
C THR A 542 19.99 -15.73 13.88
N ILE A 543 19.73 -16.88 14.52
CA ILE A 543 18.36 -17.31 14.85
C ILE A 543 17.69 -16.29 15.76
N ASP A 544 18.35 -15.87 16.84
CA ASP A 544 17.77 -14.92 17.81
C ASP A 544 17.49 -13.55 17.18
N ASP A 545 18.38 -13.06 16.32
CA ASP A 545 18.20 -11.80 15.59
C ASP A 545 16.97 -11.86 14.68
N HIS A 546 16.81 -12.95 13.93
CA HIS A 546 15.66 -13.13 13.02
C HIS A 546 14.36 -13.36 13.78
N LEU A 547 14.36 -14.13 14.88
CA LEU A 547 13.16 -14.29 15.72
C LEU A 547 12.71 -12.95 16.33
N ARG A 548 13.65 -12.11 16.78
CA ARG A 548 13.35 -10.74 17.25
C ARG A 548 12.80 -9.88 16.11
N PHE A 549 13.38 -9.97 14.92
CA PHE A 549 12.89 -9.27 13.74
C PHE A 549 11.46 -9.70 13.38
N PHE A 550 11.16 -11.01 13.34
CA PHE A 550 9.82 -11.52 13.04
C PHE A 550 8.77 -11.01 14.03
N GLY A 551 9.12 -10.95 15.33
CA GLY A 551 8.24 -10.35 16.34
C GLY A 551 7.97 -8.86 16.08
N ARG A 552 9.02 -8.08 15.75
CA ARG A 552 8.88 -6.65 15.40
C ARG A 552 8.15 -6.40 14.08
N ALA A 553 8.16 -7.39 13.19
CA ALA A 553 7.48 -7.37 11.90
C ALA A 553 6.06 -7.95 11.94
N ALA A 554 5.54 -8.30 13.13
CA ALA A 554 4.22 -8.92 13.31
C ALA A 554 4.03 -10.25 12.52
N LEU A 555 5.10 -11.04 12.42
CA LEU A 555 5.12 -12.33 11.73
C LEU A 555 4.97 -13.53 12.67
N LEU A 556 4.98 -13.34 13.99
CA LEU A 556 4.88 -14.44 14.96
C LEU A 556 3.45 -14.57 15.49
N LEU A 557 3.00 -15.82 15.63
CA LEU A 557 1.75 -16.20 16.29
C LEU A 557 2.02 -16.75 17.69
N ALA A 558 0.99 -16.70 18.55
CA ALA A 558 1.06 -17.11 19.95
C ALA A 558 1.29 -18.60 20.14
#